data_AF-A0A955UWY0-F1
#
_entry.id   AF-A0A955UWY0-F1
#
_cell.length_a   1.000
_cell.length_b   1.000
_cell.length_c   1.000
_cell.angle_alpha   90.00
_cell.angle_beta   90.00
_cell.angle_gamma   90.00
#
_symmetry.space_group_name_H-M   'P 1'
#
loop_
_entity.id
_entity.type
_entity.pdbx_description
1 polymer ?
#
loop_
_entity_poly.entity_id
_entity_poly.type
_entity_poly.pdbx_seq_one_letter_code
_entity_poly.pdbx_strand_id
1 'polypeptide(L)'
;MNGGGAGPGGRGLRALLAAGAVGALVSVGGWFGSERLEQDDRFCNACHLDGWVSGTPLHTRQRDGFAERPPRTLAGSHATVAVDGRAGDAAAFRCMDCHGGVGFVGKLRVKALAAKDAFFWVVGAFDEPDHMRWPLLDDDCRQCHASFAAKAGEFEDPAFHDLGVHNADLGVDCVECHLGHDASGDPEQWFVAAAHVRAQCARCHERMAGEM
;
A
#
# COMPACT_ATOMS: atom_id res chain seq x y z
N MET A 1 -49.87 36.14 -32.15
CA MET A 1 -48.75 36.70 -31.37
C MET A 1 -48.58 35.85 -30.12
N ASN A 2 -47.62 34.93 -30.07
CA ASN A 2 -47.33 34.11 -28.89
C ASN A 2 -45.89 34.37 -28.47
N GLY A 3 -45.72 35.26 -27.49
CA GLY A 3 -44.44 35.53 -26.83
C GLY A 3 -44.27 34.59 -25.64
N GLY A 4 -43.58 33.46 -25.84
CA GLY A 4 -43.15 32.58 -24.75
C GLY A 4 -41.93 33.16 -24.05
N GLY A 5 -42.17 33.89 -22.95
CA GLY A 5 -41.11 34.40 -22.09
C GLY A 5 -40.38 33.23 -21.39
N ALA A 6 -39.14 32.97 -21.78
CA ALA A 6 -38.26 32.07 -21.06
C ALA A 6 -37.93 32.69 -19.68
N GLY A 7 -38.53 32.14 -18.63
CA GLY A 7 -38.33 32.60 -17.26
C GLY A 7 -36.86 32.50 -16.81
N PRO A 8 -36.38 33.44 -15.97
CA PRO A 8 -34.98 33.53 -15.56
C PRO A 8 -34.44 32.30 -14.78
N GLY A 9 -35.30 31.37 -14.34
CA GLY A 9 -34.90 30.16 -13.62
C GLY A 9 -34.20 29.08 -14.45
N GLY A 10 -34.34 29.09 -15.79
CA GLY A 10 -33.82 28.01 -16.65
C GLY A 10 -32.30 28.02 -16.84
N ARG A 11 -31.65 29.18 -16.72
CA ARG A 11 -30.20 29.32 -16.95
C ARG A 11 -29.37 28.83 -15.75
N GLY A 12 -29.82 29.10 -14.52
CA GLY A 12 -29.14 28.65 -13.30
C GLY A 12 -29.14 27.12 -13.15
N LEU A 13 -30.29 26.48 -13.40
CA LEU A 13 -30.39 25.02 -13.32
C LEU A 13 -29.53 24.31 -14.37
N ARG A 14 -29.47 24.81 -15.60
CA ARG A 14 -28.61 24.23 -16.66
C ARG A 14 -27.13 24.36 -16.34
N ALA A 15 -26.71 25.48 -15.76
CA ALA A 15 -25.32 25.68 -15.33
C ALA A 15 -24.92 24.73 -14.20
N LEU A 16 -25.79 24.55 -13.20
CA LEU A 16 -25.56 23.60 -12.10
C LEU A 16 -25.50 22.15 -12.59
N LEU A 17 -26.41 21.75 -13.49
CA LEU A 17 -26.39 20.41 -14.09
C LEU A 17 -25.13 20.17 -14.93
N ALA A 18 -24.70 21.16 -15.71
CA ALA A 18 -23.47 21.06 -16.49
C ALA A 18 -22.23 20.95 -15.60
N ALA A 19 -22.13 21.77 -14.54
CA ALA A 19 -21.04 21.70 -13.57
C ALA A 19 -21.01 20.34 -12.84
N GLY A 20 -22.18 19.83 -12.42
CA GLY A 20 -22.30 18.51 -11.81
C GLY A 20 -21.86 17.38 -12.75
N ALA A 21 -22.26 17.44 -14.03
CA ALA A 21 -21.87 16.46 -15.03
C ALA A 21 -20.35 16.48 -15.31
N VAL A 22 -19.74 17.66 -15.41
CA VAL A 22 -18.28 17.80 -15.57
C VAL A 22 -17.56 17.25 -14.34
N GLY A 23 -18.00 17.58 -13.14
CA GLY A 23 -17.45 17.03 -11.90
C GLY A 23 -17.51 15.50 -11.86
N ALA A 24 -18.66 14.92 -12.19
CA ALA A 24 -18.83 13.46 -12.24
C ALA A 24 -17.90 12.80 -13.28
N LEU A 25 -17.78 13.39 -14.48
CA LEU A 25 -16.91 12.87 -15.54
C LEU A 25 -15.42 12.91 -15.14
N VAL A 26 -14.99 13.98 -14.48
CA VAL A 26 -13.61 14.11 -13.97
C VAL A 26 -13.36 13.10 -12.85
N SER A 27 -14.31 12.90 -11.94
CA SER A 27 -14.17 11.90 -10.86
C SER A 27 -14.12 10.48 -11.38
N VAL A 28 -14.99 10.12 -12.32
CA VAL A 28 -15.01 8.78 -12.93
C VAL A 28 -13.77 8.55 -13.78
N GLY A 29 -13.39 9.51 -14.62
CA GLY A 29 -12.17 9.45 -15.43
C GLY A 29 -10.91 9.38 -14.57
N GLY A 30 -10.85 10.15 -13.49
CA GLY A 30 -9.76 10.11 -12.51
C GLY A 30 -9.68 8.77 -11.77
N TRP A 31 -10.82 8.18 -11.41
CA TRP A 31 -10.86 6.87 -10.76
C TRP A 31 -10.28 5.77 -11.66
N PHE A 32 -10.83 5.59 -12.86
CA PHE A 32 -10.37 4.54 -13.78
C PHE A 32 -8.98 4.83 -14.36
N GLY A 33 -8.66 6.11 -14.59
CA GLY A 33 -7.34 6.53 -15.03
C GLY A 33 -6.27 6.18 -13.99
N SER A 34 -6.51 6.53 -12.71
CA SER A 34 -5.60 6.17 -11.62
C SER A 34 -5.48 4.65 -11.45
N GLU A 35 -6.58 3.90 -11.52
CA GLU A 35 -6.51 2.43 -11.45
C GLU A 35 -5.62 1.82 -12.53
N ARG A 36 -5.66 2.36 -13.76
CA ARG A 36 -4.81 1.84 -14.84
C ARG A 36 -3.32 2.18 -14.62
N LEU A 37 -3.04 3.35 -14.05
CA LEU A 37 -1.68 3.79 -13.73
C LEU A 37 -1.11 2.99 -12.54
N GLU A 38 -1.93 2.75 -11.51
CA GLU A 38 -1.60 1.95 -10.32
C GLU A 38 -1.25 0.49 -10.64
N GLN A 39 -1.58 0.00 -11.84
CA GLN A 39 -1.20 -1.34 -12.31
C GLN A 39 0.24 -1.43 -12.83
N ASP A 40 0.96 -0.31 -12.92
CA ASP A 40 2.33 -0.22 -13.41
C ASP A 40 3.26 0.21 -12.27
N ASP A 41 4.17 -0.66 -11.82
CA ASP A 41 5.09 -0.34 -10.73
C ASP A 41 6.00 0.87 -11.04
N ARG A 42 6.20 1.18 -12.33
CA ARG A 42 6.91 2.39 -12.73
C ARG A 42 6.14 3.64 -12.33
N PHE A 43 4.81 3.61 -12.36
CA PHE A 43 3.97 4.74 -11.95
C PHE A 43 4.21 5.13 -10.49
N CYS A 44 4.36 4.14 -9.60
CA CYS A 44 4.66 4.38 -8.19
C CYS A 44 5.98 5.14 -7.97
N ASN A 45 6.89 5.08 -8.96
CA ASN A 45 8.17 5.78 -8.95
C ASN A 45 8.21 6.94 -9.96
N ALA A 46 7.14 7.17 -10.73
CA ALA A 46 7.11 8.11 -11.86
C ALA A 46 6.70 9.53 -11.47
N CYS A 47 6.18 9.76 -10.26
CA CYS A 47 5.74 11.10 -9.84
C CYS A 47 6.88 12.14 -9.79
N HIS A 48 8.15 11.75 -10.01
CA HIS A 48 9.30 12.64 -10.07
C HIS A 48 10.21 12.31 -11.27
N LEU A 49 9.72 12.57 -12.49
CA LEU A 49 10.51 12.38 -13.73
C LEU A 49 11.71 13.32 -13.87
N ASP A 50 11.78 14.40 -13.07
CA ASP A 50 12.94 15.27 -13.03
C ASP A 50 13.63 15.19 -11.66
N GLY A 51 14.84 14.63 -11.66
CA GLY A 51 15.81 14.79 -10.59
C GLY A 51 16.33 16.24 -10.43
N TRP A 52 15.50 17.26 -10.66
CA TRP A 52 15.95 18.66 -10.77
C TRP A 52 16.36 19.30 -9.44
N VAL A 53 15.94 18.75 -8.30
CA VAL A 53 16.39 19.22 -6.97
C VAL A 53 17.15 18.15 -6.17
N SER A 54 16.81 16.87 -6.30
CA SER A 54 17.41 15.76 -5.52
C SER A 54 18.03 14.61 -6.33
N GLY A 55 17.80 14.55 -7.66
CA GLY A 55 18.39 13.52 -8.53
C GLY A 55 17.81 12.09 -8.42
N THR A 56 16.88 11.82 -7.49
CA THR A 56 16.38 10.45 -7.23
C THR A 56 14.86 10.40 -7.20
N PRO A 57 14.19 9.54 -8.00
CA PRO A 57 12.75 9.34 -7.93
C PRO A 57 12.29 8.87 -6.54
N LEU A 58 11.08 9.23 -6.12
CA LEU A 58 10.49 8.71 -4.87
C LEU A 58 10.49 7.19 -4.87
N HIS A 59 10.62 6.62 -3.67
CA HIS A 59 10.56 5.18 -3.43
C HIS A 59 11.60 4.34 -4.19
N THR A 60 12.65 4.98 -4.75
CA THR A 60 13.70 4.27 -5.51
C THR A 60 14.34 3.16 -4.67
N ARG A 61 14.61 3.40 -3.38
CA ARG A 61 15.18 2.37 -2.49
C ARG A 61 14.25 1.16 -2.34
N GLN A 62 12.96 1.40 -2.12
CA GLN A 62 11.94 0.36 -1.95
C GLN A 62 11.73 -0.41 -3.26
N ARG A 63 11.68 0.29 -4.40
CA ARG A 63 11.60 -0.30 -5.73
C ARG A 63 12.81 -1.17 -6.03
N ASP A 64 14.01 -0.66 -5.78
CA ASP A 64 15.24 -1.39 -6.07
C ASP A 64 15.33 -2.65 -5.21
N GLY A 65 14.97 -2.58 -3.92
CA GLY A 65 14.86 -3.75 -3.04
C GLY A 65 13.75 -4.74 -3.44
N PHE A 66 12.65 -4.26 -4.03
CA PHE A 66 11.59 -5.10 -4.59
C PHE A 66 12.03 -5.82 -5.87
N ALA A 67 12.79 -5.13 -6.73
CA ALA A 67 13.31 -5.67 -7.98
C ALA A 67 14.58 -6.51 -7.81
N GLU A 68 15.23 -6.46 -6.65
CA GLU A 68 16.51 -7.14 -6.39
C GLU A 68 16.41 -8.66 -6.55
N ARG A 69 17.42 -9.26 -7.18
CA ARG A 69 17.56 -10.71 -7.38
C ARG A 69 18.98 -11.15 -7.01
N PRO A 70 19.17 -12.13 -6.10
CA PRO A 70 18.14 -12.80 -5.29
C PRO A 70 17.44 -11.83 -4.32
N PRO A 71 16.19 -12.10 -3.92
CA PRO A 71 15.44 -11.20 -3.04
C PRO A 71 16.10 -11.10 -1.66
N ARG A 72 16.27 -9.88 -1.17
CA ARG A 72 16.81 -9.58 0.18
C ARG A 72 15.76 -9.06 1.16
N THR A 73 14.55 -8.81 0.67
CA THR A 73 13.43 -8.27 1.45
C THR A 73 12.20 -9.13 1.22
N LEU A 74 11.24 -9.10 2.14
CA LEU A 74 9.96 -9.80 1.96
C LEU A 74 9.23 -9.33 0.70
N ALA A 75 9.22 -8.01 0.45
CA ALA A 75 8.65 -7.41 -0.74
C ALA A 75 9.34 -7.93 -2.01
N GLY A 76 10.67 -8.02 -1.99
CA GLY A 76 11.45 -8.63 -3.09
C GLY A 76 11.09 -10.10 -3.32
N SER A 77 10.81 -10.86 -2.27
CA SER A 77 10.32 -12.23 -2.39
C SER A 77 8.95 -12.28 -3.08
N HIS A 78 8.02 -11.40 -2.70
CA HIS A 78 6.73 -11.30 -3.38
C HIS A 78 6.87 -10.88 -4.85
N ALA A 79 7.83 -10.04 -5.21
CA ALA A 79 8.08 -9.66 -6.61
C ALA A 79 8.43 -10.86 -7.53
N THR A 80 8.73 -12.03 -6.96
CA THR A 80 9.02 -13.26 -7.73
C THR A 80 7.80 -14.16 -7.92
N VAL A 81 6.68 -13.90 -7.24
CA VAL A 81 5.49 -14.75 -7.31
C VAL A 81 4.55 -14.30 -8.42
N ALA A 82 3.88 -15.28 -9.04
CA ALA A 82 2.77 -15.02 -9.94
C ALA A 82 1.46 -14.92 -9.15
N VAL A 83 0.61 -13.96 -9.49
CA VAL A 83 -0.71 -13.79 -8.89
C VAL A 83 -1.74 -14.58 -9.70
N ASP A 84 -2.46 -15.47 -9.00
CA ASP A 84 -3.50 -16.31 -9.60
C ASP A 84 -4.55 -15.47 -10.34
N GLY A 85 -4.96 -15.95 -11.51
CA GLY A 85 -5.98 -15.30 -12.35
C GLY A 85 -5.46 -14.15 -13.22
N ARG A 86 -4.16 -13.87 -13.21
CA ARG A 86 -3.50 -12.92 -14.13
C ARG A 86 -2.61 -13.65 -15.14
N ALA A 87 -2.41 -13.05 -16.33
CA ALA A 87 -1.65 -13.64 -17.42
C ALA A 87 -0.64 -12.65 -18.03
N GLY A 88 0.41 -13.18 -18.65
CA GLY A 88 1.47 -12.40 -19.27
C GLY A 88 2.19 -11.50 -18.26
N ASP A 89 2.53 -10.27 -18.67
CA ASP A 89 3.21 -9.30 -17.81
C ASP A 89 2.40 -8.90 -16.57
N ALA A 90 1.07 -9.06 -16.60
CA ALA A 90 0.21 -8.79 -15.46
C ALA A 90 0.25 -9.91 -14.40
N ALA A 91 0.85 -11.07 -14.71
CA ALA A 91 0.96 -12.17 -13.77
C ALA A 91 1.88 -11.85 -12.59
N ALA A 92 2.86 -10.95 -12.75
CA ALA A 92 3.76 -10.59 -11.68
C ALA A 92 3.03 -9.87 -10.52
N PHE A 93 3.50 -10.12 -9.29
CA PHE A 93 3.14 -9.32 -8.12
C PHE A 93 3.66 -7.88 -8.26
N ARG A 94 2.85 -6.91 -7.83
CA ARG A 94 3.08 -5.46 -7.99
C ARG A 94 2.99 -4.72 -6.67
N CYS A 95 3.47 -3.48 -6.63
CA CYS A 95 3.40 -2.63 -5.43
C CYS A 95 1.96 -2.50 -4.90
N MET A 96 1.01 -2.26 -5.81
CA MET A 96 -0.40 -2.04 -5.44
C MET A 96 -1.15 -3.33 -5.08
N ASP A 97 -0.54 -4.50 -5.26
CA ASP A 97 -1.13 -5.75 -4.75
C ASP A 97 -1.06 -5.80 -3.22
N CYS A 98 -0.07 -5.13 -2.59
CA CYS A 98 -0.08 -4.83 -1.15
C CYS A 98 -0.72 -3.47 -0.84
N HIS A 99 -0.30 -2.41 -1.53
CA HIS A 99 -0.62 -1.02 -1.13
C HIS A 99 -1.98 -0.51 -1.64
N GLY A 100 -2.70 -1.27 -2.47
CA GLY A 100 -3.96 -0.82 -3.08
C GLY A 100 -5.15 -0.76 -2.14
N GLY A 101 -5.02 -1.37 -0.95
CA GLY A 101 -6.08 -1.47 0.06
C GLY A 101 -7.16 -2.49 -0.32
N VAL A 102 -7.63 -3.21 0.70
CA VAL A 102 -8.69 -4.22 0.51
C VAL A 102 -10.09 -3.60 0.41
N GLY A 103 -10.87 -4.11 -0.54
CA GLY A 103 -12.28 -3.74 -0.72
C GLY A 103 -12.49 -2.28 -1.14
N PHE A 104 -13.74 -1.82 -1.11
CA PHE A 104 -14.08 -0.47 -1.55
C PHE A 104 -13.53 0.61 -0.60
N VAL A 105 -13.65 0.39 0.71
CA VAL A 105 -13.23 1.37 1.72
C VAL A 105 -11.71 1.51 1.77
N GLY A 106 -10.96 0.41 1.70
CA GLY A 106 -9.50 0.43 1.65
C GLY A 106 -8.99 1.18 0.41
N LYS A 107 -9.50 0.83 -0.77
CA LYS A 107 -9.19 1.54 -2.02
C LYS A 107 -9.49 3.03 -1.96
N LEU A 108 -10.65 3.41 -1.40
CA LEU A 108 -11.02 4.82 -1.27
C LEU A 108 -10.04 5.58 -0.36
N ARG A 109 -9.58 4.97 0.76
CA ARG A 109 -8.59 5.57 1.65
C ARG A 109 -7.25 5.78 0.97
N VAL A 110 -6.76 4.77 0.25
CA VAL A 110 -5.49 4.84 -0.50
C VAL A 110 -5.57 5.91 -1.58
N LYS A 111 -6.66 5.94 -2.37
CA LYS A 111 -6.86 6.97 -3.41
C LYS A 111 -7.00 8.38 -2.84
N ALA A 112 -7.65 8.54 -1.69
CA ALA A 112 -7.72 9.83 -1.01
C ALA A 112 -6.34 10.30 -0.54
N LEU A 113 -5.50 9.39 -0.03
CA LEU A 113 -4.12 9.71 0.33
C LEU A 113 -3.31 10.08 -0.91
N ALA A 114 -3.37 9.29 -1.98
CA ALA A 114 -2.67 9.57 -3.24
C ALA A 114 -3.09 10.92 -3.84
N ALA A 115 -4.38 11.26 -3.81
CA ALA A 115 -4.88 12.55 -4.27
C ALA A 115 -4.36 13.72 -3.41
N LYS A 116 -4.30 13.54 -2.08
CA LYS A 116 -3.74 14.53 -1.15
C LYS A 116 -2.25 14.74 -1.41
N ASP A 117 -1.50 13.66 -1.58
CA ASP A 117 -0.06 13.70 -1.81
C ASP A 117 0.26 14.31 -3.19
N ALA A 118 -0.52 13.95 -4.23
CA ALA A 118 -0.45 14.61 -5.54
C ALA A 118 -0.75 16.11 -5.46
N PHE A 119 -1.73 16.53 -4.65
CA PHE A 119 -2.00 17.95 -4.44
C PHE A 119 -0.81 18.68 -3.80
N PHE A 120 -0.26 18.13 -2.70
CA PHE A 120 0.91 18.72 -2.05
C PHE A 120 2.13 18.76 -2.96
N TRP A 121 2.25 17.77 -3.84
CA TRP A 121 3.30 17.73 -4.85
C TRP A 121 3.14 18.85 -5.88
N VAL A 122 1.93 19.04 -6.44
CA VAL A 122 1.66 20.10 -7.42
C VAL A 122 1.99 21.49 -6.87
N VAL A 123 1.75 21.72 -5.58
CA VAL A 123 2.03 23.01 -4.93
C VAL A 123 3.45 23.14 -4.37
N GLY A 124 4.33 22.15 -4.60
CA GLY A 124 5.73 22.19 -4.17
C GLY A 124 5.94 22.05 -2.65
N ALA A 125 5.00 21.42 -1.95
CA ALA A 125 5.01 21.23 -0.49
C ALA A 125 4.96 19.74 -0.10
N PHE A 126 5.41 18.85 -1.00
CA PHE A 126 5.46 17.42 -0.74
C PHE A 126 6.82 17.00 -0.21
N ASP A 127 6.80 16.26 0.90
CA ASP A 127 7.95 15.57 1.45
C ASP A 127 7.69 14.05 1.38
N GLU A 128 8.70 13.28 0.98
CA GLU A 128 8.59 11.82 0.98
C GLU A 128 8.39 11.33 2.42
N PRO A 129 7.33 10.57 2.70
CA PRO A 129 7.13 10.03 4.03
C PRO A 129 8.18 8.95 4.34
N ASP A 130 8.72 8.98 5.56
CA ASP A 130 9.65 7.98 6.08
C ASP A 130 8.95 6.71 6.61
N HIS A 131 7.62 6.76 6.78
CA HIS A 131 6.78 5.64 7.17
C HIS A 131 5.41 5.71 6.49
N MET A 132 4.71 4.58 6.43
CA MET A 132 3.36 4.56 5.86
C MET A 132 2.37 5.26 6.79
N ARG A 133 1.61 6.22 6.24
CA ARG A 133 0.53 6.89 6.99
C ARG A 133 -0.64 5.96 7.30
N TRP A 134 -0.87 4.98 6.44
CA TRP A 134 -1.80 3.88 6.66
C TRP A 134 -1.00 2.58 6.62
N PRO A 135 -0.72 1.92 7.76
CA PRO A 135 -0.03 0.64 7.77
C PRO A 135 -0.82 -0.40 6.96
N LEU A 136 -0.12 -1.41 6.42
CA LEU A 136 -0.79 -2.58 5.88
C LEU A 136 -1.43 -3.32 7.05
N LEU A 137 -2.65 -3.80 6.84
CA LEU A 137 -3.38 -4.58 7.81
C LEU A 137 -3.37 -6.05 7.39
N ASP A 138 -3.76 -6.94 8.29
CA ASP A 138 -3.79 -8.38 8.01
C ASP A 138 -4.66 -8.75 6.82
N ASP A 139 -5.75 -8.01 6.60
CA ASP A 139 -6.63 -8.21 5.45
C ASP A 139 -5.87 -8.02 4.13
N ASP A 140 -4.90 -7.10 4.07
CA ASP A 140 -4.09 -6.88 2.86
C ASP A 140 -3.27 -8.13 2.53
N CYS A 141 -2.74 -8.83 3.54
CA CYS A 141 -2.00 -10.08 3.39
C CYS A 141 -2.92 -11.27 3.08
N ARG A 142 -4.10 -11.32 3.72
CA ARG A 142 -5.07 -12.43 3.58
C ARG A 142 -5.72 -12.52 2.21
N GLN A 143 -5.57 -11.50 1.35
CA GLN A 143 -5.98 -11.57 -0.06
C GLN A 143 -5.33 -12.73 -0.81
N CYS A 144 -4.09 -13.08 -0.44
CA CYS A 144 -3.34 -14.18 -1.06
C CYS A 144 -3.01 -15.30 -0.05
N HIS A 145 -2.97 -14.99 1.25
CA HIS A 145 -2.65 -15.94 2.30
C HIS A 145 -3.88 -16.27 3.16
N ALA A 146 -4.63 -17.29 2.78
CA ALA A 146 -5.79 -17.76 3.56
C ALA A 146 -5.41 -18.28 4.96
N SER A 147 -4.16 -18.70 5.11
CA SER A 147 -3.54 -19.06 6.39
C SER A 147 -2.02 -18.88 6.27
N PHE A 148 -1.34 -18.81 7.40
CA PHE A 148 0.11 -18.74 7.46
C PHE A 148 0.64 -19.96 8.20
N ALA A 149 1.74 -20.52 7.70
CA ALA A 149 2.35 -21.68 8.31
C ALA A 149 3.03 -21.29 9.62
N ALA A 150 2.59 -21.88 10.74
CA ALA A 150 3.37 -21.86 11.96
C ALA A 150 4.53 -22.86 11.80
N LYS A 151 5.72 -22.38 11.46
CA LYS A 151 6.93 -23.22 11.52
C LYS A 151 7.57 -22.94 12.88
N ALA A 152 7.46 -23.93 13.76
CA ALA A 152 8.06 -23.99 15.09
C ALA A 152 9.59 -24.16 15.04
N GLY A 153 10.27 -23.46 14.12
CA GLY A 153 11.70 -23.63 13.87
C GLY A 153 12.58 -22.79 14.80
N GLU A 154 13.60 -23.45 15.37
CA GLU A 154 14.77 -22.95 16.13
C GLU A 154 14.55 -22.14 17.41
N PHE A 155 13.37 -21.55 17.62
CA PHE A 155 12.94 -21.11 18.94
C PHE A 155 12.29 -22.28 19.67
N GLU A 156 12.76 -22.59 20.89
CA GLU A 156 12.31 -23.74 21.69
C GLU A 156 10.81 -23.72 22.06
N ASP A 157 10.07 -22.66 21.69
CA ASP A 157 8.65 -22.50 21.97
C ASP A 157 7.80 -22.41 20.68
N PRO A 158 6.98 -23.44 20.37
CA PRO A 158 6.09 -23.44 19.21
C PRO A 158 4.98 -22.35 19.26
N ALA A 159 4.80 -21.64 20.39
CA ALA A 159 3.83 -20.56 20.52
C ALA A 159 4.21 -19.26 19.77
N PHE A 160 5.44 -19.14 19.25
CA PHE A 160 5.95 -17.94 18.57
C PHE A 160 5.14 -17.51 17.34
N HIS A 161 4.36 -18.42 16.74
CA HIS A 161 3.42 -18.15 15.64
C HIS A 161 2.00 -18.61 15.96
N ASP A 162 1.57 -18.59 17.23
CA ASP A 162 0.14 -18.72 17.52
C ASP A 162 -0.56 -17.42 17.09
N LEU A 163 -0.86 -17.37 15.79
CA LEU A 163 -1.53 -16.26 15.12
C LEU A 163 -2.90 -15.98 15.72
N GLY A 164 -3.54 -16.99 16.32
CA GLY A 164 -4.82 -16.81 17.01
C GLY A 164 -4.68 -15.80 18.15
N VAL A 165 -3.64 -15.92 18.96
CA VAL A 165 -3.41 -15.02 20.09
C VAL A 165 -2.86 -13.67 19.63
N HIS A 166 -1.83 -13.67 18.79
CA HIS A 166 -1.11 -12.42 18.49
C HIS A 166 -1.86 -11.52 17.51
N ASN A 167 -2.42 -12.12 16.45
CA ASN A 167 -3.06 -11.37 15.38
C ASN A 167 -4.54 -11.11 15.68
N ALA A 168 -5.27 -12.13 16.13
CA ALA A 168 -6.70 -12.00 16.38
C ALA A 168 -7.03 -11.43 17.78
N ASP A 169 -6.42 -11.94 18.86
CA ASP A 169 -6.77 -11.51 20.22
C ASP A 169 -6.06 -10.20 20.64
N LEU A 170 -4.78 -10.05 20.29
CA LEU A 170 -3.96 -8.89 20.65
C LEU A 170 -3.91 -7.80 19.56
N GLY A 171 -4.34 -8.11 18.33
CA GLY A 171 -4.37 -7.14 17.23
C GLY A 171 -3.00 -6.69 16.76
N VAL A 172 -1.97 -7.54 16.86
CA VAL A 172 -0.65 -7.26 16.29
C VAL A 172 -0.69 -7.55 14.79
N ASP A 173 -0.61 -6.49 13.98
CA ASP A 173 -0.66 -6.63 12.52
C ASP A 173 0.58 -7.38 11.99
N CYS A 174 0.42 -8.13 10.91
CA CYS A 174 1.49 -8.93 10.30
C CYS A 174 2.77 -8.11 10.03
N VAL A 175 2.62 -6.86 9.57
CA VAL A 175 3.74 -5.97 9.24
C VAL A 175 4.47 -5.38 10.45
N GLU A 176 3.91 -5.52 11.66
CA GLU A 176 4.64 -5.17 12.88
C GLU A 176 5.81 -6.11 13.13
N CYS A 177 5.72 -7.37 12.69
CA CYS A 177 6.81 -8.35 12.79
C CYS A 177 7.54 -8.56 11.46
N HIS A 178 6.81 -8.57 10.34
CA HIS A 178 7.33 -8.81 9.00
C HIS A 178 7.55 -7.50 8.23
N LEU A 179 8.75 -6.93 8.36
CA LEU A 179 9.10 -5.68 7.69
C LEU A 179 9.26 -5.88 6.17
N GLY A 180 8.29 -5.38 5.40
CA GLY A 180 8.18 -5.63 3.96
C GLY A 180 9.44 -5.27 3.15
N HIS A 181 9.98 -4.07 3.35
CA HIS A 181 11.09 -3.54 2.56
C HIS A 181 12.44 -3.53 3.30
N ASP A 182 12.48 -4.07 4.52
CA ASP A 182 13.71 -4.06 5.32
C ASP A 182 14.62 -5.23 4.91
N ALA A 183 15.91 -4.93 4.68
CA ALA A 183 16.90 -5.91 4.25
C ALA A 183 17.65 -6.59 5.40
N SER A 184 17.35 -6.24 6.66
CA SER A 184 17.87 -6.92 7.84
C SER A 184 17.14 -8.22 8.18
N GLY A 185 16.05 -8.52 7.47
CA GLY A 185 15.30 -9.76 7.61
C GLY A 185 16.08 -10.98 7.09
N ASP A 186 15.96 -12.11 7.79
CA ASP A 186 16.58 -13.37 7.40
C ASP A 186 15.64 -14.18 6.47
N PRO A 187 16.02 -14.47 5.20
CA PRO A 187 15.21 -15.28 4.29
C PRO A 187 14.86 -16.68 4.82
N GLU A 188 15.72 -17.28 5.65
CA GLU A 188 15.46 -18.60 6.25
C GLU A 188 14.38 -18.55 7.36
N GLN A 189 14.14 -17.34 7.88
CA GLN A 189 13.13 -16.99 8.86
C GLN A 189 12.05 -16.07 8.25
N TRP A 190 11.71 -16.25 6.97
CA TRP A 190 10.67 -15.46 6.25
C TRP A 190 10.85 -13.95 6.38
N PHE A 191 12.09 -13.50 6.28
CA PHE A 191 12.48 -12.09 6.28
C PHE A 191 12.09 -11.33 7.56
N VAL A 192 12.02 -12.01 8.71
CA VAL A 192 11.92 -11.32 10.01
C VAL A 192 13.29 -10.87 10.49
N ALA A 193 13.35 -9.70 11.12
CA ALA A 193 14.53 -9.22 11.82
C ALA A 193 14.40 -9.55 13.31
N ALA A 194 15.18 -10.49 13.82
CA ALA A 194 15.01 -11.03 15.17
C ALA A 194 15.00 -9.96 16.28
N ALA A 195 15.90 -8.97 16.19
CA ALA A 195 15.94 -7.85 17.14
C ALA A 195 14.67 -7.00 17.11
N HIS A 196 14.12 -6.75 15.92
CA HIS A 196 12.87 -6.00 15.75
C HIS A 196 11.68 -6.78 16.33
N VAL A 197 11.57 -8.08 16.03
CA VAL A 197 10.50 -8.92 16.56
C VAL A 197 10.56 -8.99 18.09
N ARG A 198 11.76 -9.18 18.67
CA ARG A 198 11.94 -9.16 20.13
C ARG A 198 11.46 -7.85 20.76
N ALA A 199 11.73 -6.71 20.12
CA ALA A 199 11.22 -5.42 20.58
C ALA A 199 9.70 -5.34 20.55
N GLN A 200 9.03 -5.94 19.54
CA GLN A 200 7.57 -6.03 19.53
C GLN A 200 7.03 -6.93 20.63
N CYS A 201 7.67 -8.08 20.89
CA CYS A 201 7.28 -8.99 21.95
C CYS A 201 7.45 -8.38 23.35
N ALA A 202 8.52 -7.61 23.55
CA ALA A 202 8.81 -6.94 24.83
C ALA A 202 7.73 -5.93 25.26
N ARG A 203 6.84 -5.50 24.35
CA ARG A 203 5.67 -4.67 24.69
C ARG A 203 4.69 -5.36 25.62
N CYS A 204 4.61 -6.69 25.55
CA CYS A 204 3.67 -7.50 26.33
C CYS A 204 4.38 -8.53 27.23
N HIS A 205 5.58 -8.97 26.86
CA HIS A 205 6.36 -9.98 27.59
C HIS A 205 7.53 -9.34 28.32
N GLU A 206 7.30 -8.89 29.56
CA GLU A 206 8.31 -8.19 30.39
C GLU A 206 9.66 -8.91 30.48
N ARG A 207 9.67 -10.25 30.49
CA ARG A 207 10.91 -11.04 30.51
C ARG A 207 11.80 -10.77 29.29
N MET A 208 11.21 -10.50 28.12
CA MET A 208 11.95 -10.18 26.91
C MET A 208 12.51 -8.75 26.92
N ALA A 209 11.94 -7.85 27.75
CA ALA A 209 12.44 -6.48 27.86
C ALA A 209 13.81 -6.39 28.58
N GLY A 210 14.15 -7.38 29.41
CA GLY A 210 15.40 -7.43 30.18
C GLY A 210 16.58 -8.10 29.46
N GLU A 211 16.38 -8.67 28.28
CA GLU A 211 17.39 -9.38 27.48
C GLU A 211 17.81 -8.62 26.21
N MET A 212 17.30 -7.40 26.00
CA MET A 212 17.65 -6.47 24.91
C MET A 212 18.74 -5.49 25.35
#